data_AF-A0A9D7JUM9-F1
#
_entry.id   AF-A0A9D7JUM9-F1
#
_cell.length_a   1.000
_cell.length_b   1.000
_cell.length_c   1.000
_cell.angle_alpha   90.00
_cell.angle_beta   90.00
_cell.angle_gamma   90.00
#
_symmetry.space_group_name_H-M   'P 1'
#
loop_
_entity.id
_entity.type
_entity.pdbx_description
1 polymer ?
#
loop_
_entity_poly.entity_id
_entity_poly.type
_entity_poly.pdbx_seq_one_letter_code
_entity_poly.pdbx_strand_id
1 'polypeptide(L)'
;MLDQLQSLKWVHQNIAAFGGDPDNDHYGSVSRFVFCACAGGLSLAKGLFHKAIGHSGGILGSNRGVSLAMAEANGTKLVSQLGAGSIEDLRVMPAEELLAKAGKFNPPYSPVLDGYFLPTNIGIILCR
;
A
#
# COMPACT_ATOMS: atom_id res chain seq x y z
N MET A 1 -2.69 -0.80 0.02
CA MET A 1 -2.56 0.64 -0.37
C MET A 1 -3.91 1.23 -0.71
N LEU A 2 -4.76 0.52 -1.47
CA LEU A 2 -6.12 0.96 -1.76
C LEU A 2 -6.96 1.27 -0.51
N ASP A 3 -6.78 0.54 0.60
CA ASP A 3 -7.48 0.86 1.84
C ASP A 3 -7.12 2.25 2.38
N GLN A 4 -5.84 2.64 2.33
CA GLN A 4 -5.41 3.97 2.75
C GLN A 4 -5.94 5.05 1.81
N LEU A 5 -6.03 4.77 0.51
CA LEU A 5 -6.68 5.67 -0.45
C LEU A 5 -8.17 5.85 -0.12
N GLN A 6 -8.86 4.77 0.20
CA GLN A 6 -10.27 4.82 0.57
C GLN A 6 -10.48 5.56 1.89
N SER A 7 -9.60 5.37 2.87
CA SER A 7 -9.60 6.14 4.12
C SER A 7 -9.42 7.63 3.86
N LEU A 8 -8.50 8.04 2.97
CA LEU A 8 -8.33 9.45 2.60
C LEU A 8 -9.58 10.02 1.93
N LYS A 9 -10.20 9.28 1.01
CA LYS A 9 -11.47 9.70 0.40
C LYS A 9 -12.55 9.91 1.45
N TRP A 10 -12.65 8.98 2.41
CA TRP A 10 -13.62 9.08 3.49
C TRP A 10 -13.32 10.29 4.38
N VAL A 11 -12.07 10.51 4.80
CA VAL A 11 -11.70 11.67 5.61
C VAL A 11 -12.02 12.97 4.86
N HIS A 12 -11.56 13.14 3.62
CA HIS A 12 -11.85 14.31 2.82
C HIS A 12 -13.36 14.59 2.70
N GLN A 13 -14.20 13.56 2.58
CA GLN A 13 -15.65 13.72 2.46
C GLN A 13 -16.34 14.06 3.79
N ASN A 14 -15.77 13.69 4.93
CA ASN A 14 -16.48 13.69 6.21
C ASN A 14 -15.85 14.61 7.26
N ILE A 15 -14.58 15.03 7.11
CA ILE A 15 -13.83 15.72 8.17
C ILE A 15 -14.44 17.07 8.57
N ALA A 16 -15.15 17.73 7.66
CA ALA A 16 -15.91 18.95 7.95
C ALA A 16 -16.95 18.76 9.06
N ALA A 17 -17.58 17.58 9.15
CA ALA A 17 -18.54 17.26 10.21
C ALA A 17 -17.88 17.13 11.60
N PHE A 18 -16.56 16.94 11.63
CA PHE A 18 -15.76 16.85 12.85
C PHE A 18 -14.99 18.16 13.15
N GLY A 19 -15.28 19.24 12.41
CA GLY A 19 -14.65 20.56 12.59
C GLY A 19 -13.26 20.69 11.96
N GLY A 20 -12.85 19.74 11.12
CA GLY A 20 -11.64 19.87 10.31
C GLY A 20 -11.91 20.51 8.95
N ASP A 21 -10.84 20.88 8.26
CA ASP A 21 -10.88 21.49 6.93
C ASP A 21 -10.36 20.48 5.89
N PRO A 22 -11.21 19.98 4.97
CA PRO A 22 -10.77 19.04 3.93
C PRO A 22 -9.70 19.65 3.01
N ASP A 23 -9.68 20.98 2.87
CA ASP A 23 -8.71 21.71 2.04
C ASP A 23 -7.39 22.03 2.79
N ASN A 24 -7.27 21.61 4.05
CA ASN A 24 -6.06 21.81 4.86
C ASN A 24 -5.77 20.62 5.79
N ASP A 25 -5.90 19.40 5.25
CA ASP A 25 -5.62 18.17 5.97
C ASP A 25 -4.13 17.75 5.92
N HIS A 26 -3.65 17.16 7.03
CA HIS A 26 -2.27 16.68 7.23
C HIS A 26 -2.25 15.16 7.44
N TYR A 27 -1.43 14.46 6.66
CA TYR A 27 -1.29 13.01 6.78
C TYR A 27 0.10 12.60 7.32
N GLY A 28 0.15 11.91 8.48
CA GLY A 28 1.41 11.60 9.18
C GLY A 28 1.55 10.15 9.68
N SER A 29 2.54 9.42 9.14
CA SER A 29 3.28 8.24 9.70
C SER A 29 4.25 7.70 8.62
N VAL A 30 5.18 6.79 8.96
CA VAL A 30 6.13 6.21 7.98
C VAL A 30 5.42 5.42 6.87
N SER A 31 4.49 4.52 7.21
CA SER A 31 3.70 3.77 6.23
C SER A 31 2.77 4.67 5.41
N ARG A 32 2.25 5.72 6.03
CA ARG A 32 1.46 6.76 5.38
C ARG A 32 2.30 7.66 4.48
N PHE A 33 3.57 7.87 4.78
CA PHE A 33 4.51 8.59 3.94
C PHE A 33 4.84 7.81 2.69
N VAL A 34 5.08 6.49 2.80
CA VAL A 34 5.22 5.61 1.64
C VAL A 34 3.99 5.69 0.74
N PHE A 35 2.81 5.63 1.35
CA PHE A 35 1.58 5.83 0.62
C PHE A 35 1.48 7.22 -0.01
N CYS A 36 1.79 8.30 0.70
CA CYS A 36 1.78 9.68 0.18
C CYS A 36 2.79 9.88 -0.94
N ALA A 37 3.97 9.26 -0.85
CA ALA A 37 4.99 9.27 -1.87
C ALA A 37 4.49 8.62 -3.17
N CYS A 38 3.74 7.53 -3.03
CA CYS A 38 3.07 6.91 -4.16
C CYS A 38 1.93 7.82 -4.65
N ALA A 39 1.01 8.19 -3.76
CA ALA A 39 -0.19 8.99 -4.00
C ALA A 39 0.07 10.38 -4.60
N GLY A 40 1.16 11.04 -4.24
CA GLY A 40 1.48 12.41 -4.64
C GLY A 40 1.66 12.60 -6.14
N GLY A 41 2.10 11.56 -6.86
CA GLY A 41 2.13 11.56 -8.33
C GLY A 41 1.09 10.63 -8.97
N LEU A 42 0.13 10.12 -8.21
CA LEU A 42 -0.98 9.31 -8.72
C LEU A 42 -2.22 10.18 -8.95
N SER A 43 -2.81 10.05 -10.13
CA SER A 43 -4.11 10.68 -10.44
C SER A 43 -5.20 10.30 -9.42
N LEU A 44 -5.14 9.06 -8.89
CA LEU A 44 -6.14 8.52 -7.98
C LEU A 44 -6.21 9.22 -6.61
N ALA A 45 -5.15 9.91 -6.19
CA ALA A 45 -5.08 10.55 -4.88
C ALA A 45 -4.91 12.08 -4.94
N LYS A 46 -4.93 12.65 -6.15
CA LYS A 46 -4.78 14.09 -6.37
C LYS A 46 -5.91 14.85 -5.64
N GLY A 47 -5.53 15.83 -4.84
CA GLY A 47 -6.47 16.68 -4.09
C GLY A 47 -7.05 16.03 -2.83
N LEU A 48 -6.67 14.80 -2.48
CA LEU A 48 -7.19 14.15 -1.26
C LEU A 48 -6.40 14.49 0.01
N PHE A 49 -5.23 15.11 -0.12
CA PHE A 49 -4.42 15.59 1.00
C PHE A 49 -3.54 16.75 0.53
N HIS A 50 -3.19 17.62 1.48
CA HIS A 50 -2.44 18.85 1.18
C HIS A 50 -0.99 18.77 1.65
N LYS A 51 -0.76 18.08 2.78
CA LYS A 51 0.56 17.97 3.41
C LYS A 51 0.80 16.55 3.88
N ALA A 52 2.02 16.05 3.66
CA ALA A 52 2.47 14.75 4.12
C ALA A 52 3.73 14.89 4.98
N ILE A 53 3.77 14.19 6.11
CA ILE A 53 4.93 14.18 7.02
C ILE A 53 5.59 12.80 6.99
N GLY A 54 6.88 12.76 6.64
CA GLY A 54 7.70 11.56 6.62
C GLY A 54 8.68 11.49 7.78
N HIS A 55 8.75 10.34 8.46
CA HIS A 55 9.73 10.04 9.50
C HIS A 55 10.67 8.90 9.04
N SER A 56 11.96 8.95 9.42
CA SER A 56 13.00 7.93 9.16
C SER A 56 13.36 7.61 7.70
N GLY A 57 13.59 8.64 6.87
CA GLY A 57 14.20 8.46 5.54
C GLY A 57 13.28 7.71 4.57
N GLY A 58 12.62 8.47 3.69
CA GLY A 58 11.69 7.93 2.71
C GLY A 58 12.25 6.78 1.87
N ILE A 59 11.34 5.97 1.33
CA ILE A 59 11.59 4.87 0.37
C ILE A 59 12.45 5.25 -0.86
N LEU A 60 12.72 6.54 -1.04
CA LEU A 60 13.48 7.19 -2.11
C LEU A 60 14.83 6.54 -2.47
N GLY A 61 15.47 5.78 -1.57
CA GLY A 61 16.80 5.22 -1.81
C GLY A 61 16.86 3.80 -2.37
N SER A 62 15.93 2.91 -2.01
CA SER A 62 16.19 1.46 -2.11
C SER A 62 14.99 0.55 -2.34
N ASN A 63 13.75 1.01 -2.17
CA ASN A 63 12.57 0.16 -2.37
C ASN A 63 11.84 0.53 -3.66
N ARG A 64 12.19 -0.18 -4.75
CA ARG A 64 11.69 0.06 -6.11
C ARG A 64 10.27 -0.47 -6.37
N GLY A 65 9.61 -0.99 -5.33
CA GLY A 65 8.47 -1.89 -5.50
C GLY A 65 8.90 -3.23 -6.10
N VAL A 66 8.03 -4.23 -6.01
CA VAL A 66 8.20 -5.51 -6.71
C VAL A 66 7.44 -5.46 -8.03
N SER A 67 8.00 -6.07 -9.09
CA SER A 67 7.26 -6.21 -10.35
C SER A 67 6.05 -7.13 -10.16
N LEU A 68 5.00 -6.93 -10.97
CA LEU A 68 3.82 -7.78 -10.95
C LEU A 68 4.17 -9.27 -11.09
N ALA A 69 5.02 -9.61 -12.05
CA ALA A 69 5.46 -10.99 -12.28
C ALA A 69 6.17 -11.61 -11.06
N MET A 70 7.01 -10.84 -10.35
CA MET A 70 7.64 -11.32 -9.11
C MET A 70 6.62 -11.51 -7.99
N ALA A 71 5.65 -10.60 -7.87
CA ALA A 71 4.59 -10.71 -6.88
C ALA A 71 3.71 -11.95 -7.11
N GLU A 72 3.35 -12.24 -8.36
CA GLU A 72 2.60 -13.44 -8.76
C GLU A 72 3.37 -14.73 -8.48
N ALA A 73 4.66 -14.75 -8.82
CA ALA A 73 5.53 -15.89 -8.52
C ALA A 73 5.66 -16.14 -7.00
N ASN A 74 5.80 -15.07 -6.22
CA ASN A 74 5.85 -15.15 -4.76
C ASN A 74 4.52 -15.63 -4.17
N GLY A 75 3.38 -15.16 -4.69
CA GLY A 75 2.05 -15.61 -4.28
C GLY A 75 1.84 -17.10 -4.54
N THR A 76 2.20 -17.57 -5.74
CA THR A 76 2.13 -19.00 -6.10
C THR A 76 3.01 -19.84 -5.18
N LYS A 77 4.25 -19.38 -4.91
CA LYS A 77 5.16 -20.05 -3.98
C LYS A 77 4.57 -20.12 -2.57
N LEU A 78 3.95 -19.03 -2.09
CA LEU A 78 3.33 -18.99 -0.77
C LEU A 78 2.16 -19.97 -0.67
N VAL A 79 1.28 -20.05 -1.67
CA VAL A 79 0.19 -21.04 -1.75
C VAL A 79 0.75 -22.46 -1.55
N SER A 80 1.76 -22.83 -2.32
CA SER A 80 2.41 -24.14 -2.21
C SER A 80 3.08 -24.37 -0.84
N GLN A 81 3.76 -23.36 -0.29
CA GLN A 81 4.43 -23.44 1.02
C GLN A 81 3.44 -23.61 2.18
N LEU A 82 2.22 -23.10 2.03
CA LEU A 82 1.14 -23.24 3.00
C LEU A 82 0.37 -24.55 2.87
N GLY A 83 0.73 -25.39 1.89
CA GLY A 83 0.06 -26.66 1.60
C GLY A 83 -1.34 -26.48 0.99
N ALA A 84 -1.61 -25.32 0.39
CA ALA A 84 -2.86 -25.03 -0.30
C ALA A 84 -2.72 -25.33 -1.79
N GLY A 85 -3.85 -25.64 -2.46
CA GLY A 85 -3.89 -25.83 -3.91
C GLY A 85 -4.25 -24.56 -4.68
N SER A 86 -4.84 -23.58 -4.00
CA SER A 86 -5.39 -22.39 -4.61
C SER A 86 -5.44 -21.19 -3.66
N ILE A 87 -5.76 -20.00 -4.18
CA ILE A 87 -6.03 -18.82 -3.35
C ILE A 87 -7.37 -18.96 -2.61
N GLU A 88 -8.33 -19.70 -3.16
CA GLU A 88 -9.61 -20.01 -2.55
C GLU A 88 -9.41 -20.79 -1.24
N ASP A 89 -8.52 -21.78 -1.24
CA ASP A 89 -8.15 -22.53 -0.03
C ASP A 89 -7.55 -21.62 1.04
N LEU A 90 -6.74 -20.63 0.65
CA LEU A 90 -6.18 -19.65 1.58
C LEU A 90 -7.25 -18.70 2.14
N ARG A 91 -8.28 -18.35 1.35
CA ARG A 91 -9.36 -17.44 1.78
C ARG A 91 -10.31 -18.08 2.78
N VAL A 92 -10.48 -19.40 2.76
CA VAL A 92 -11.30 -20.13 3.73
C VAL A 92 -10.52 -20.53 4.99
N MET A 93 -9.19 -20.43 4.96
CA MET A 93 -8.34 -20.66 6.13
C MET A 93 -8.63 -19.60 7.21
N PRO A 94 -8.75 -19.98 8.49
CA PRO A 94 -8.87 -19.01 9.58
C PRO A 94 -7.71 -18.01 9.54
N ALA A 95 -8.01 -16.72 9.71
CA ALA A 95 -7.01 -15.65 9.57
C ALA A 95 -5.81 -15.83 10.51
N GLU A 96 -6.04 -16.28 11.73
CA GLU A 96 -4.98 -16.55 12.71
C GLU A 96 -4.05 -17.69 12.26
N GLU A 97 -4.62 -18.76 11.70
CA GLU A 97 -3.86 -19.88 11.14
C GLU A 97 -3.04 -19.44 9.92
N LEU A 98 -3.66 -18.69 9.01
CA LEU A 98 -3.00 -18.16 7.81
C LEU A 98 -1.82 -17.27 8.19
N LEU A 99 -2.01 -16.35 9.14
CA LEU A 99 -0.95 -15.48 9.64
C LEU A 99 0.18 -16.27 10.30
N ALA A 100 -0.14 -17.24 11.15
CA ALA A 100 0.85 -18.07 11.83
C ALA A 100 1.68 -18.91 10.85
N LYS A 101 1.05 -19.48 9.81
CA LYS A 101 1.75 -20.27 8.79
C LYS A 101 2.56 -19.37 7.84
N ALA A 102 1.98 -18.29 7.32
CA ALA A 102 2.66 -17.38 6.40
C ALA A 102 3.85 -16.66 7.06
N GLY A 103 3.72 -16.31 8.35
CA GLY A 103 4.79 -15.67 9.11
C GLY A 103 6.09 -16.47 9.16
N LYS A 104 6.03 -17.81 9.05
CA LYS A 104 7.23 -18.68 9.00
C LYS A 104 8.07 -18.49 7.75
N PHE A 105 7.45 -18.03 6.66
CA PHE A 105 8.11 -17.85 5.37
C PHE A 105 8.53 -16.40 5.11
N ASN A 106 8.16 -15.47 6.01
CA ASN A 106 8.40 -14.04 5.92
C ASN A 106 8.22 -13.49 4.49
N PRO A 107 7.05 -13.70 3.86
CA PRO A 107 6.83 -13.30 2.48
C PRO A 107 7.03 -11.78 2.35
N PRO A 108 7.70 -11.32 1.27
CA PRO A 108 7.99 -9.91 1.10
C PRO A 108 6.70 -9.16 0.73
N TYR A 109 5.98 -8.64 1.73
CA TYR A 109 4.88 -7.72 1.51
C TYR A 109 5.45 -6.35 1.16
N SER A 110 5.33 -5.96 -0.11
CA SER A 110 5.80 -4.68 -0.61
C SER A 110 4.85 -4.16 -1.68
N PRO A 111 4.82 -2.84 -1.92
CA PRO A 111 4.06 -2.27 -3.02
C PRO A 111 4.43 -2.94 -4.35
N VAL A 112 3.41 -3.32 -5.13
CA VAL A 112 3.57 -3.96 -6.44
C VAL A 112 3.42 -2.90 -7.52
N LEU A 113 4.30 -2.92 -8.52
CA LEU A 113 4.16 -2.15 -9.76
C LEU A 113 3.06 -2.79 -10.62
N ASP A 114 1.82 -2.47 -10.31
CA ASP A 114 0.61 -3.12 -10.83
C ASP A 114 0.02 -2.41 -12.07
N GLY A 115 0.53 -1.23 -12.44
CA GLY A 115 -0.02 -0.44 -13.55
C GLY A 115 -1.29 0.35 -13.20
N TYR A 116 -1.86 0.13 -12.02
CA TYR A 116 -3.12 0.74 -11.58
C TYR A 116 -2.92 1.67 -10.38
N PHE A 117 -2.58 1.11 -9.22
CA PHE A 117 -2.25 1.90 -8.04
C PHE A 117 -0.81 2.42 -8.14
N LEU A 118 0.14 1.64 -8.65
CA LEU A 118 1.52 2.06 -8.89
C LEU A 118 1.88 1.79 -10.35
N PRO A 119 1.79 2.81 -11.24
CA PRO A 119 2.08 2.65 -12.65
C PRO A 119 3.58 2.61 -12.95
N THR A 120 4.42 3.14 -12.05
CA THR A 120 5.86 3.17 -12.21
C THR A 120 6.57 3.28 -10.86
N ASN A 121 7.90 3.29 -10.89
CA ASN A 121 8.75 3.38 -9.71
C ASN A 121 8.44 4.65 -8.89
N ILE A 122 8.34 4.49 -7.57
CA ILE A 122 8.07 5.55 -6.60
C ILE A 122 9.07 6.71 -6.72
N GLY A 123 10.35 6.42 -7.00
CA GLY A 123 11.38 7.43 -7.21
C GLY A 123 11.13 8.32 -8.44
N ILE A 124 10.47 7.80 -9.48
CA ILE A 124 10.08 8.59 -10.66
C ILE A 124 8.84 9.45 -10.36
N ILE A 125 7.91 8.91 -9.57
CA ILE A 125 6.64 9.58 -9.20
C ILE A 125 6.91 10.86 -8.39
N LEU A 126 7.90 10.84 -7.49
CA LEU A 126 8.25 11.96 -6.61
C LEU A 126 9.14 13.04 -7.24
N CYS A 127 9.73 12.79 -8.41
CA CYS A 127 10.59 13.76 -9.11
C CYS A 127 9.82 14.66 -10.10
N ARG A 128 8.48 14.68 -10.02
CA ARG A 128 7.60 15.57 -10.80
C ARG A 128 6.91 16.55 -9.86
#